data_AF-A0A7S2XRW9-F1
#
_entry.id   AF-A0A7S2XRW9-F1
#
_cell.length_a   1.000
_cell.length_b   1.000
_cell.length_c   1.000
_cell.angle_alpha   90.00
_cell.angle_beta   90.00
_cell.angle_gamma   90.00
#
_symmetry.space_group_name_H-M   'P 1'
#
loop_
_entity.id
_entity.type
_entity.pdbx_description
1 polymer ?
#
loop_
_entity_poly.entity_id
_entity_poly.type
_entity_poly.pdbx_seq_one_letter_code
_entity_poly.pdbx_strand_id
1 'polypeptide(L)'
;DAAALVQRVTSCSTFQTSLSDDRIGVEICGGLKNVISLAAGYCEGMGLGFNAKSAVMRAGMHEMARFMKRTNAGQTRTIFETSAGMGDLVLTCTAGRGRTLAAAFCQHGMKHGMSTNVES
;
A
#
# COMPACT_ATOMS: atom_id res chain seq x y z
N ASP A 1 19.06 -2.67 22.85
CA ASP A 1 18.94 -1.38 23.58
C ASP A 1 18.29 -0.26 22.79
N ALA A 2 18.79 0.11 21.60
CA ALA A 2 18.21 1.21 20.81
C ALA A 2 16.73 1.02 20.45
N ALA A 3 16.34 -0.17 19.97
CA ALA A 3 14.94 -0.46 19.61
C ALA A 3 13.98 -0.31 20.80
N ALA A 4 14.38 -0.80 21.98
CA ALA A 4 13.61 -0.66 23.21
C ALA A 4 13.50 0.79 23.67
N LEU A 5 14.58 1.58 23.51
CA LEU A 5 14.53 3.02 23.79
C LEU A 5 13.53 3.73 22.86
N VAL A 6 13.60 3.47 21.56
CA VAL A 6 12.68 4.04 20.56
C VAL A 6 11.23 3.68 20.92
N GLN A 7 10.95 2.40 21.19
CA GLN A 7 9.61 1.96 21.58
C GLN A 7 9.09 2.69 22.83
N ARG A 8 9.94 2.87 23.86
CA ARG A 8 9.53 3.58 25.08
C ARG A 8 9.23 5.06 24.84
N VAL A 9 10.00 5.75 23.99
CA VAL A 9 9.80 7.19 23.75
C VAL A 9 8.70 7.47 22.74
N THR A 10 8.36 6.52 21.87
CA THR A 10 7.28 6.68 20.88
C THR A 10 5.94 6.16 21.38
N SER A 11 5.91 5.17 22.27
CA SER A 11 4.64 4.57 22.70
C SER A 11 3.89 5.44 23.71
N CYS A 12 2.61 5.68 23.44
CA CYS A 12 1.68 6.35 24.34
C CYS A 12 0.27 5.74 24.25
N SER A 13 -0.70 6.30 24.99
CA SER A 13 -2.08 5.79 25.02
C SER A 13 -2.76 5.80 23.64
N THR A 14 -2.40 6.72 22.75
CA THR A 14 -2.99 6.87 21.41
C THR A 14 -2.10 6.34 20.29
N PHE A 15 -0.86 5.95 20.57
CA PHE A 15 0.09 5.47 19.56
C PHE A 15 0.92 4.32 20.15
N GLN A 16 0.53 3.09 19.84
CA GLN A 16 1.22 1.89 20.31
C GLN A 16 2.21 1.41 19.26
N THR A 17 3.45 1.16 19.66
CA THR A 17 4.49 0.67 18.75
C THR A 17 4.90 -0.76 19.08
N SER A 18 5.06 -1.58 18.05
CA SER A 18 5.55 -2.96 18.14
C SER A 18 6.97 -3.05 17.61
N LEU A 19 7.82 -3.81 18.30
CA LEU A 19 9.13 -4.18 17.75
C LEU A 19 8.95 -5.25 16.68
N SER A 20 9.81 -5.21 15.66
CA SER A 20 9.88 -6.22 14.61
C SER A 20 11.31 -6.71 14.48
N ASP A 21 11.46 -8.01 14.29
CA ASP A 21 12.71 -8.71 13.96
C ASP A 21 12.99 -8.74 12.44
N ASP A 22 12.04 -8.29 11.62
CA ASP A 22 12.11 -8.27 10.16
C ASP A 22 12.20 -6.84 9.60
N ARG A 23 13.35 -6.20 9.81
CA ARG A 23 13.61 -4.84 9.32
C ARG A 23 13.39 -4.71 7.81
N ILE A 24 13.90 -5.67 7.03
CA ILE A 24 13.86 -5.63 5.57
C ILE A 24 12.41 -5.76 5.08
N GLY A 25 11.63 -6.67 5.67
CA GLY A 25 10.22 -6.81 5.32
C GLY A 25 9.41 -5.54 5.60
N VAL A 26 9.67 -4.87 6.73
CA VAL A 26 9.04 -3.59 7.08
C VAL A 26 9.38 -2.50 6.05
N GLU A 27 10.64 -2.38 5.65
CA GLU A 27 11.09 -1.40 4.64
C GLU A 27 10.45 -1.66 3.26
N ILE A 28 10.41 -2.93 2.84
CA ILE A 28 9.76 -3.32 1.59
C ILE A 28 8.27 -2.97 1.63
N CYS A 29 7.60 -3.22 2.77
CA CYS A 29 6.19 -2.85 2.91
C CYS A 29 5.96 -1.34 2.74
N GLY A 30 6.78 -0.53 3.42
CA GLY A 30 6.72 0.93 3.34
C GLY A 30 6.99 1.48 1.94
N GLY A 31 7.86 0.82 1.16
CA GLY A 31 8.15 1.19 -0.23
C GLY A 31 7.03 0.79 -1.19
N LEU A 32 6.65 -0.49 -1.20
CA LEU A 32 5.75 -1.05 -2.22
C LEU A 32 4.29 -0.62 -2.05
N LYS A 33 3.84 -0.24 -0.84
CA LYS A 33 2.47 0.24 -0.62
C LYS A 33 2.10 1.43 -1.51
N ASN A 34 3.08 2.27 -1.86
CA ASN A 34 2.85 3.47 -2.65
C ASN A 34 2.49 3.12 -4.10
N VAL A 35 3.11 2.09 -4.66
CA VAL A 35 2.80 1.59 -6.00
C VAL A 35 1.36 1.06 -6.05
N ILE A 36 0.97 0.28 -5.05
CA ILE A 36 -0.39 -0.27 -4.94
C ILE A 36 -1.41 0.85 -4.73
N SER A 37 -1.07 1.89 -3.95
CA SER A 37 -1.91 3.07 -3.74
C SER A 37 -2.19 3.83 -5.04
N LEU A 38 -1.22 3.91 -5.97
CA LEU A 38 -1.45 4.49 -7.29
C LEU A 38 -2.46 3.66 -8.09
N ALA A 39 -2.31 2.33 -8.10
CA ALA A 39 -3.25 1.44 -8.77
C ALA A 39 -4.68 1.54 -8.18
N ALA A 40 -4.79 1.64 -6.86
CA ALA A 40 -6.06 1.91 -6.18
C ALA A 40 -6.65 3.27 -6.57
N GLY A 41 -5.81 4.29 -6.74
CA GLY A 41 -6.19 5.61 -7.23
C GLY A 41 -6.70 5.60 -8.68
N TYR A 42 -6.06 4.83 -9.57
CA TYR A 42 -6.56 4.65 -10.94
C TYR A 42 -7.93 3.98 -10.97
N CYS A 43 -8.14 2.93 -10.16
CA CYS A 43 -9.46 2.30 -10.04
C CYS A 43 -10.55 3.30 -9.61
N GLU A 44 -10.20 4.22 -8.71
CA GLU A 44 -11.10 5.28 -8.26
C GLU A 44 -11.33 6.35 -9.35
N GLY A 45 -10.26 6.78 -10.03
CA GLY A 45 -10.33 7.75 -11.12
C GLY A 45 -11.18 7.27 -12.30
N MET A 46 -11.13 5.98 -12.60
CA MET A 46 -11.93 5.30 -13.62
C MET A 46 -13.37 4.97 -13.19
N GLY A 47 -13.72 5.18 -11.90
CA GLY A 47 -15.07 4.88 -11.40
C GLY A 47 -15.39 3.39 -11.26
N LEU A 48 -14.39 2.50 -11.14
CA LEU A 48 -14.61 1.03 -11.06
C LEU A 48 -15.21 0.55 -9.72
N GLY A 49 -15.33 1.44 -8.75
CA GLY A 49 -15.93 1.17 -7.44
C GLY A 49 -15.01 0.42 -6.46
N PHE A 50 -15.57 0.13 -5.27
CA PHE A 50 -14.81 -0.43 -4.14
C PHE A 50 -14.33 -1.87 -4.36
N ASN A 51 -15.08 -2.70 -5.12
CA ASN A 51 -14.70 -4.08 -5.37
C ASN A 51 -13.41 -4.20 -6.19
N ALA A 52 -13.30 -3.39 -7.25
CA ALA A 52 -12.09 -3.33 -8.07
C ALA A 52 -10.88 -2.84 -7.26
N LYS A 53 -11.08 -1.80 -6.44
CA LYS A 53 -10.04 -1.29 -5.53
C LYS A 53 -9.57 -2.37 -4.54
N SER A 54 -10.49 -3.08 -3.90
CA SER A 54 -10.17 -4.18 -2.98
C SER A 54 -9.44 -5.34 -3.68
N ALA A 55 -9.83 -5.67 -4.92
CA ALA A 55 -9.15 -6.69 -5.72
C ALA A 55 -7.69 -6.29 -6.01
N VAL A 56 -7.45 -5.02 -6.36
CA VAL A 56 -6.09 -4.48 -6.56
C VAL A 56 -5.27 -4.52 -5.27
N MET A 57 -5.84 -4.14 -4.13
CA MET A 57 -5.14 -4.20 -2.85
C MET A 57 -4.74 -5.64 -2.50
N ARG A 58 -5.66 -6.60 -2.66
CA ARG A 58 -5.38 -8.03 -2.47
C ARG A 58 -4.28 -8.53 -3.41
N ALA A 59 -4.37 -8.21 -4.70
CA ALA A 59 -3.36 -8.59 -5.69
C ALA A 59 -1.99 -8.01 -5.32
N GLY A 60 -1.94 -6.73 -4.96
CA GLY A 60 -0.73 -6.04 -4.51
C GLY A 60 -0.07 -6.70 -3.31
N MET A 61 -0.85 -7.11 -2.29
CA MET A 61 -0.29 -7.86 -1.15
C MET A 61 0.33 -9.19 -1.55
N HIS A 62 -0.31 -9.93 -2.46
CA HIS A 62 0.26 -11.16 -2.99
C HIS A 62 1.52 -10.92 -3.82
N GLU A 63 1.58 -9.83 -4.57
CA GLU A 63 2.77 -9.43 -5.33
C GLU A 63 3.92 -9.01 -4.40
N MET A 64 3.67 -8.26 -3.34
CA MET A 64 4.66 -7.96 -2.29
C MET A 64 5.22 -9.25 -1.69
N ALA A 65 4.36 -10.23 -1.39
CA ALA A 65 4.78 -11.50 -0.83
C ALA A 65 5.60 -12.33 -1.83
N ARG A 66 5.22 -12.31 -3.12
CA ARG A 66 6.00 -12.94 -4.19
C ARG A 66 7.36 -12.27 -4.37
N PHE A 67 7.41 -10.93 -4.30
CA PHE A 67 8.64 -10.16 -4.37
C PHE A 67 9.59 -10.55 -3.23
N MET A 68 9.14 -10.49 -1.98
CA MET A 68 9.93 -10.89 -0.81
C MET A 68 10.49 -12.31 -0.93
N LYS A 69 9.64 -13.28 -1.33
CA LYS A 69 10.07 -14.67 -1.54
C LYS A 69 11.14 -14.77 -2.64
N ARG A 70 10.96 -14.05 -3.74
CA ARG A 70 11.86 -14.12 -4.90
C ARG A 70 13.21 -13.47 -4.63
N THR A 71 13.24 -12.39 -3.86
CA THR A 71 14.48 -11.71 -3.46
C THR A 71 15.10 -12.30 -2.20
N ASN A 72 14.46 -13.29 -1.58
CA ASN A 72 14.79 -13.80 -0.25
C ASN A 72 14.96 -12.66 0.78
N ALA A 73 14.09 -11.65 0.67
CA ALA A 73 14.18 -10.41 1.45
C ALA A 73 13.00 -10.35 2.43
N GLY A 74 13.32 -10.47 3.71
CA GLY A 74 12.35 -10.42 4.81
C GLY A 74 11.38 -11.60 4.86
N GLN A 75 10.38 -11.48 5.73
CA GLN A 75 9.40 -12.51 6.02
C GLN A 75 8.04 -12.11 5.46
N THR A 76 7.39 -12.99 4.70
CA THR A 76 6.06 -12.68 4.16
C THR A 76 5.01 -12.45 5.24
N ARG A 77 5.22 -13.00 6.45
CA ARG A 77 4.37 -12.78 7.62
C ARG A 77 4.23 -11.28 7.95
N THR A 78 5.29 -10.51 7.75
CA THR A 78 5.32 -9.06 7.97
C THR A 78 4.26 -8.32 7.17
N ILE A 79 3.99 -8.75 5.94
CA ILE A 79 2.96 -8.14 5.08
C ILE A 79 1.56 -8.33 5.67
N PHE A 80 1.25 -9.53 6.18
CA PHE A 80 -0.12 -9.88 6.56
C PHE A 80 -0.45 -9.59 8.02
N GLU A 81 0.55 -9.58 8.90
CA GLU A 81 0.32 -9.59 10.35
C GLU A 81 0.76 -8.31 11.05
N THR A 82 1.42 -7.40 10.35
CA THR A 82 1.93 -6.16 10.97
C THR A 82 1.21 -4.92 10.44
N SER A 83 1.20 -3.88 11.27
CA SER A 83 0.70 -2.56 10.87
C SER A 83 1.51 -1.98 9.70
N ALA A 84 2.82 -2.24 9.62
CA ALA A 84 3.66 -1.79 8.50
C ALA A 84 3.29 -2.42 7.15
N GLY A 85 2.69 -3.62 7.17
CA GLY A 85 2.18 -4.31 5.99
C GLY A 85 0.75 -3.92 5.67
N MET A 86 -0.20 -4.81 5.98
CA MET A 86 -1.61 -4.68 5.63
C MET A 86 -2.22 -3.38 6.18
N GLY A 87 -1.90 -3.00 7.42
CA GLY A 87 -2.49 -1.82 8.05
C GLY A 87 -2.18 -0.53 7.29
N ASP A 88 -0.90 -0.26 7.05
CA ASP A 88 -0.42 0.92 6.34
C ASP A 88 -0.82 0.88 4.86
N LEU A 89 -0.81 -0.29 4.23
CA LEU A 89 -1.31 -0.45 2.86
C LEU A 89 -2.78 -0.04 2.74
N VAL A 90 -3.64 -0.53 3.64
CA VAL A 90 -5.07 -0.23 3.62
C VAL A 90 -5.31 1.27 3.83
N LEU A 91 -4.65 1.87 4.81
CA LEU A 91 -4.74 3.31 5.06
C LEU A 91 -4.26 4.10 3.84
N THR A 92 -3.12 3.73 3.25
CA THR A 92 -2.53 4.42 2.11
C THR A 92 -3.39 4.28 0.84
N CYS A 93 -4.05 3.14 0.61
CA CYS A 93 -4.97 2.94 -0.51
C CYS A 93 -6.35 3.58 -0.32
N THR A 94 -6.68 4.00 0.91
CA THR A 94 -7.96 4.64 1.24
C THR A 94 -7.83 6.16 1.37
N ALA A 95 -6.78 6.65 2.02
CA ALA A 95 -6.59 8.06 2.36
C ALA A 95 -5.25 8.65 1.88
N GLY A 96 -4.40 7.85 1.22
CA GLY A 96 -3.07 8.28 0.80
C GLY A 96 -3.07 9.34 -0.31
N ARG A 97 -1.99 10.13 -0.34
CA ARG A 97 -1.75 11.14 -1.39
C ARG A 97 -1.54 10.51 -2.78
N GLY A 98 -0.85 9.37 -2.84
CA GLY A 98 -0.62 8.62 -4.09
C GLY A 98 -1.93 8.27 -4.79
N ARG A 99 -2.85 7.60 -4.07
CA ARG A 99 -4.22 7.35 -4.50
C ARG A 99 -4.91 8.60 -5.04
N THR A 100 -4.87 9.70 -4.29
CA THR A 100 -5.55 10.97 -4.66
C THR A 100 -5.00 11.54 -5.97
N LEU A 101 -3.67 11.56 -6.12
CA LEU A 101 -3.01 12.07 -7.31
C LEU A 101 -3.29 11.20 -8.54
N ALA A 102 -3.23 9.88 -8.40
CA ALA A 102 -3.53 8.95 -9.49
C ALA A 102 -5.00 9.04 -9.95
N ALA A 103 -5.94 9.18 -9.01
CA ALA A 103 -7.34 9.41 -9.34
C ALA A 103 -7.54 10.71 -10.13
N ALA A 104 -6.95 11.81 -9.64
CA ALA A 104 -7.02 13.10 -10.31
C ALA A 104 -6.36 13.08 -11.70
N PHE A 105 -5.21 12.41 -11.84
CA PHE A 105 -4.53 12.24 -13.13
C PHE A 105 -5.42 11.52 -14.14
N CYS A 106 -6.02 10.40 -13.73
CA CYS A 106 -6.91 9.63 -14.59
C CYS A 106 -8.13 10.46 -15.02
N GLN A 107 -8.79 11.14 -14.07
CA GLN A 107 -9.94 12.00 -14.35
C GLN A 107 -9.58 13.17 -15.27
N HIS A 108 -8.40 13.76 -15.11
CA HIS A 108 -7.91 14.82 -15.97
C HIS A 108 -7.64 14.29 -17.40
N GLY A 109 -6.99 13.14 -17.53
CA GLY A 109 -6.77 12.48 -18.82
C GLY A 109 -8.06 12.16 -19.56
N MET A 110 -9.07 11.66 -18.83
CA MET A 110 -10.41 11.40 -19.39
C MET A 110 -11.12 12.66 -19.88
N LYS A 111 -10.96 13.80 -19.18
CA LYS A 111 -11.55 15.10 -19.59
C LYS A 111 -10.90 15.70 -20.84
N HIS A 112 -9.63 15.42 -21.09
CA HIS A 112 -8.86 15.97 -22.19
C HIS A 112 -8.64 14.98 -23.36
N GLY A 113 -9.45 13.92 -23.44
CA GLY A 113 -9.50 13.07 -24.63
C GLY A 113 -8.41 12.00 -24.73
N MET A 114 -7.99 11.39 -23.62
CA MET A 114 -7.52 9.99 -23.70
C MET A 114 -8.73 9.13 -24.08
N SER A 115 -8.99 9.04 -25.39
CA SER A 115 -9.99 8.17 -25.98
C SER A 115 -9.60 6.73 -25.66
N THR A 116 -10.18 6.15 -24.61
CA THR A 116 -10.16 4.71 -24.45
C THR A 116 -11.11 4.14 -25.50
N ASN A 117 -10.59 3.96 -26.72
CA ASN A 117 -11.19 3.07 -27.69
C ASN A 117 -11.04 1.65 -27.13
N VAL A 118 -11.97 1.29 -26.25
CA VAL A 118 -12.33 -0.09 -25.96
C VAL A 118 -13.80 -0.19 -26.39
N GLU A 119 -14.02 -0.13 -27.71
CA GLU A 119 -15.26 -0.64 -28.27
C GLU A 119 -15.17 -2.17 -28.25
N SER A 120 -16.22 -2.73 -27.64
CA SER A 120 -16.76 -4.10 -27.65
C SER A 120 -16.21 -5.11 -28.65
#